data_AF-A0A9P4GTU3-F1
#
_entry.id   AF-A0A9P4GTU3-F1
#
_cell.length_a   1.000
_cell.length_b   1.000
_cell.length_c   1.000
_cell.angle_alpha   90.00
_cell.angle_beta   90.00
_cell.angle_gamma   90.00
#
_symmetry.space_group_name_H-M   'P 1'
#
loop_
_entity.id
_entity.type
_entity.pdbx_description
1 polymer ?
#
loop_
_entity_poly.entity_id
_entity_poly.type
_entity_poly.pdbx_seq_one_letter_code
_entity_poly.pdbx_strand_id
1 'polypeptide(L)'
;MPIQEHFDLSFGTSSGSMVNMALYGLGMPLDDVYNLFKTLSERIFRGRNPFGIGFAAAAHALVSSYYYGQFPSADIDGVLRELLGDTTMLDNSYTMSIGARIGFPIVNVPTLQTCVATSYNGVGKAPEACYRVLRSGGPSDEISIRDAYFTPHAIPGHGTFYDGELSDHNPGTLMLQELRRLDPNFSCPDQLVSVGTGVCKSDHTETEAAATMRVNSLYQTYHHYLQYNFNGIQQFEKMRDMIKVSTVTQDKDVDQWIRRFDLPVEGPPADLADPAAIDSLGAAAWAYFAPHPEVHNLARSIIASTFYFQLRQMPVYE
;
A
#
# COMPACT_ATOMS: atom_id res chain seq x y z
N MET A 1 18.86 -2.24 -12.65
CA MET A 1 19.00 -1.82 -11.24
C MET A 1 17.67 -2.11 -10.56
N PRO A 2 17.68 -2.72 -9.37
CA PRO A 2 16.45 -3.01 -8.64
C PRO A 2 15.74 -1.72 -8.22
N ILE A 3 14.43 -1.64 -8.43
CA ILE A 3 13.66 -0.42 -8.16
C ILE A 3 13.66 -0.05 -6.67
N GLN A 4 13.70 -1.05 -5.81
CA GLN A 4 13.69 -0.90 -4.35
C GLN A 4 14.95 -0.22 -3.79
N GLU A 5 16.06 -0.20 -4.52
CA GLU A 5 17.31 0.48 -4.11
C GLU A 5 17.25 2.00 -4.30
N HIS A 6 16.17 2.51 -4.90
CA HIS A 6 16.00 3.93 -5.23
C HIS A 6 14.97 4.66 -4.36
N PHE A 7 14.32 3.97 -3.42
CA PHE A 7 13.32 4.54 -2.54
C PHE A 7 13.67 4.27 -1.07
N ASP A 8 13.80 5.34 -0.28
CA ASP A 8 14.18 5.25 1.14
C ASP A 8 13.03 4.74 2.03
N LEU A 9 11.78 4.93 1.59
CA LEU A 9 10.58 4.60 2.35
C LEU A 9 9.50 4.05 1.43
N SER A 10 8.90 2.91 1.80
CA SER A 10 7.79 2.32 1.05
C SER A 10 6.68 1.79 1.96
N PHE A 11 5.46 2.24 1.70
CA PHE A 11 4.27 1.82 2.43
C PHE A 11 3.32 1.09 1.49
N GLY A 12 2.76 -0.01 1.96
CA GLY A 12 1.80 -0.81 1.21
C GLY A 12 0.61 -1.13 2.09
N THR A 13 -0.57 -1.19 1.49
CA THR A 13 -1.81 -1.67 2.14
C THR A 13 -2.27 -2.92 1.41
N SER A 14 -2.75 -3.92 2.15
CA SER A 14 -3.23 -5.20 1.60
C SER A 14 -2.22 -5.84 0.62
N SER A 15 -2.60 -6.10 -0.63
CA SER A 15 -1.72 -6.61 -1.70
C SER A 15 -0.43 -5.78 -1.90
N GLY A 16 -0.47 -4.46 -1.67
CA GLY A 16 0.71 -3.59 -1.72
C GLY A 16 1.73 -3.93 -0.64
N SER A 17 1.30 -4.37 0.55
CA SER A 17 2.19 -4.87 1.60
C SER A 17 2.91 -6.13 1.15
N MET A 18 2.24 -7.00 0.39
CA MET A 18 2.85 -8.22 -0.15
C MET A 18 3.93 -7.90 -1.18
N VAL A 19 3.66 -6.93 -2.07
CA VAL A 19 4.65 -6.45 -3.05
C VAL A 19 5.87 -5.86 -2.33
N ASN A 20 5.64 -5.02 -1.31
CA ASN A 20 6.73 -4.45 -0.52
C ASN A 20 7.53 -5.51 0.25
N MET A 21 6.86 -6.49 0.81
CA MET A 21 7.50 -7.61 1.48
C MET A 21 8.37 -8.43 0.50
N ALA A 22 7.90 -8.71 -0.71
CA ALA A 22 8.69 -9.45 -1.67
C ALA A 22 9.89 -8.62 -2.20
N LEU A 23 9.66 -7.34 -2.54
CA LEU A 23 10.71 -6.45 -3.06
C LEU A 23 11.76 -6.07 -2.01
N TYR A 24 11.32 -5.56 -0.85
CA TYR A 24 12.21 -5.04 0.20
C TYR A 24 12.48 -6.10 1.27
N GLY A 25 11.53 -6.96 1.60
CA GLY A 25 11.73 -7.98 2.62
C GLY A 25 12.60 -9.14 2.12
N LEU A 26 12.39 -9.60 0.88
CA LEU A 26 13.11 -10.74 0.31
C LEU A 26 14.17 -10.33 -0.73
N GLY A 27 14.23 -9.05 -1.10
CA GLY A 27 15.14 -8.57 -2.14
C GLY A 27 14.85 -9.17 -3.51
N MET A 28 13.61 -9.59 -3.77
CA MET A 28 13.26 -10.26 -5.02
C MET A 28 13.27 -9.29 -6.20
N PRO A 29 13.71 -9.74 -7.38
CA PRO A 29 13.47 -9.05 -8.64
C PRO A 29 11.97 -8.88 -8.92
N LEU A 30 11.59 -7.80 -9.61
CA LEU A 30 10.18 -7.48 -9.89
C LEU A 30 9.44 -8.61 -10.64
N ASP A 31 10.11 -9.27 -11.59
CA ASP A 31 9.53 -10.40 -12.34
C ASP A 31 9.20 -11.59 -11.43
N ASP A 32 10.06 -11.85 -10.43
CA ASP A 32 9.83 -12.91 -9.44
C ASP A 32 8.69 -12.53 -8.49
N VAL A 33 8.58 -11.25 -8.11
CA VAL A 33 7.45 -10.75 -7.32
C VAL A 33 6.12 -10.92 -8.08
N TYR A 34 6.11 -10.62 -9.38
CA TYR A 34 4.92 -10.83 -10.22
C TYR A 34 4.50 -12.30 -10.26
N ASN A 35 5.46 -13.21 -10.51
CA ASN A 35 5.21 -14.65 -10.55
C ASN A 35 4.77 -15.22 -9.20
N LEU A 36 5.35 -14.71 -8.11
CA LEU A 36 4.96 -15.06 -6.74
C LEU A 36 3.52 -14.62 -6.49
N PHE A 37 3.17 -13.37 -6.83
CA PHE A 37 1.82 -12.85 -6.67
C PHE A 37 0.79 -13.67 -7.43
N LYS A 38 1.08 -14.01 -8.68
CA LYS A 38 0.24 -14.89 -9.49
C LYS A 38 0.03 -16.25 -8.84
N THR A 39 1.12 -16.92 -8.45
CA THR A 39 1.05 -18.26 -7.83
C THR A 39 0.27 -18.24 -6.52
N LEU A 40 0.47 -17.22 -5.69
CA LEU A 40 -0.26 -17.05 -4.44
C LEU A 40 -1.75 -16.79 -4.72
N SER A 41 -2.07 -15.92 -5.66
CA SER A 41 -3.47 -15.62 -6.00
C SER A 41 -4.21 -16.85 -6.52
N GLU A 42 -3.58 -17.65 -7.40
CA GLU A 42 -4.16 -18.90 -7.88
C GLU A 42 -4.43 -19.91 -6.75
N ARG A 43 -3.53 -19.98 -5.76
CA ARG A 43 -3.69 -20.86 -4.59
C ARG A 43 -4.75 -20.35 -3.64
N ILE A 44 -4.71 -19.06 -3.31
CA ILE A 44 -5.62 -18.40 -2.38
C ILE A 44 -7.04 -18.45 -2.94
N PHE A 45 -7.26 -18.15 -4.22
CA PHE A 45 -8.62 -18.06 -4.77
C PHE A 45 -9.13 -19.36 -5.41
N ARG A 46 -8.40 -20.47 -5.22
CA ARG A 46 -8.77 -21.78 -5.78
C ARG A 46 -10.16 -22.23 -5.29
N GLY A 47 -11.10 -22.42 -6.21
CA GLY A 47 -12.44 -22.96 -5.92
C GLY A 47 -13.54 -21.92 -5.71
N ARG A 48 -13.28 -20.63 -5.96
CA ARG A 48 -14.32 -19.59 -5.97
C ARG A 48 -15.02 -19.52 -7.33
N ASN A 49 -16.35 -19.46 -7.31
CA ASN A 49 -17.19 -19.40 -8.50
C ASN A 49 -17.11 -17.97 -9.08
N PRO A 50 -16.85 -17.77 -10.39
CA PRO A 50 -16.61 -16.45 -11.01
C PRO A 50 -17.84 -15.53 -11.13
N PHE A 51 -18.91 -15.81 -10.38
CA PHE A 51 -20.08 -14.93 -10.34
C PHE A 51 -19.86 -13.86 -9.28
N GLY A 52 -19.39 -12.71 -9.78
CA GLY A 52 -18.85 -11.59 -9.03
C GLY A 52 -19.65 -11.16 -7.81
N ILE A 53 -18.92 -10.92 -6.72
CA ILE A 53 -19.47 -10.32 -5.52
C ILE A 53 -18.57 -9.13 -5.17
N GLY A 54 -19.18 -7.94 -5.07
CA GLY A 54 -18.46 -6.68 -4.92
C GLY A 54 -17.50 -6.65 -3.74
N PHE A 55 -16.58 -5.68 -3.75
CA PHE A 55 -15.49 -5.49 -2.80
C PHE A 55 -15.85 -5.77 -1.31
N ALA A 56 -17.01 -5.32 -0.85
CA ALA A 56 -17.54 -5.58 0.49
C ALA A 56 -17.78 -7.06 0.81
N ALA A 57 -18.24 -7.83 -0.18
CA ALA A 57 -18.42 -9.25 -0.09
C ALA A 57 -17.11 -10.01 -0.30
N ALA A 58 -16.12 -9.46 -1.02
CA ALA A 58 -14.77 -10.02 -1.07
C ALA A 58 -14.02 -9.86 0.26
N ALA A 59 -14.12 -8.68 0.89
CA ALA A 59 -13.59 -8.41 2.23
C ALA A 59 -14.36 -9.19 3.30
N HIS A 60 -15.70 -9.21 3.24
CA HIS A 60 -16.52 -10.08 4.10
C HIS A 60 -16.24 -11.55 3.81
N ALA A 61 -16.00 -11.98 2.57
CA ALA A 61 -15.60 -13.36 2.26
C ALA A 61 -14.20 -13.68 2.75
N LEU A 62 -13.25 -12.75 2.76
CA LEU A 62 -11.94 -12.94 3.39
C LEU A 62 -12.06 -13.06 4.91
N VAL A 63 -12.78 -12.14 5.54
CA VAL A 63 -13.00 -12.11 7.00
C VAL A 63 -13.89 -13.27 7.47
N SER A 64 -14.98 -13.59 6.77
CA SER A 64 -15.86 -14.72 7.06
C SER A 64 -15.23 -16.06 6.67
N SER A 65 -14.43 -16.13 5.60
CA SER A 65 -13.64 -17.34 5.29
C SER A 65 -12.62 -17.63 6.38
N TYR A 66 -12.07 -16.60 7.01
CA TYR A 66 -11.14 -16.77 8.13
C TYR A 66 -11.85 -17.12 9.45
N TYR A 67 -12.97 -16.47 9.79
CA TYR A 67 -13.76 -16.78 10.99
C TYR A 67 -14.51 -18.12 10.90
N TYR A 68 -14.90 -18.57 9.70
CA TYR A 68 -15.64 -19.82 9.46
C TYR A 68 -14.84 -20.91 8.74
N GLY A 69 -13.53 -20.72 8.52
CA GLY A 69 -12.61 -21.75 8.03
C GLY A 69 -12.75 -22.17 6.55
N GLN A 70 -13.20 -21.28 5.66
CA GLN A 70 -13.21 -21.55 4.21
C GLN A 70 -11.83 -21.38 3.53
N PHE A 71 -10.84 -20.82 4.24
CA PHE A 71 -9.44 -20.87 3.86
C PHE A 71 -8.66 -21.68 4.89
N PRO A 72 -7.95 -22.74 4.48
CA PRO A 72 -6.89 -23.28 5.30
C PRO A 72 -5.80 -22.19 5.38
N SER A 73 -5.68 -21.49 6.50
CA SER A 73 -4.58 -20.54 6.72
C SER A 73 -3.22 -21.22 6.45
N ALA A 74 -3.15 -22.54 6.65
CA ALA A 74 -2.01 -23.40 6.35
C ALA A 74 -1.44 -23.30 4.94
N ASP A 75 -2.26 -23.07 3.89
CA ASP A 75 -1.76 -23.04 2.51
C ASP A 75 -0.99 -21.75 2.20
N ILE A 76 -1.34 -20.65 2.87
CA ILE A 76 -0.69 -19.35 2.68
C ILE A 76 0.36 -19.10 3.76
N ASP A 77 0.06 -19.44 5.01
CA ASP A 77 1.01 -19.45 6.12
C ASP A 77 2.19 -20.37 5.80
N GLY A 78 1.93 -21.52 5.16
CA GLY A 78 2.98 -22.45 4.74
C GLY A 78 3.93 -21.85 3.70
N VAL A 79 3.38 -21.22 2.64
CA VAL A 79 4.19 -20.59 1.59
C VAL A 79 4.93 -19.37 2.11
N LEU A 80 4.27 -18.51 2.89
CA LEU A 80 4.95 -17.36 3.47
C LEU A 80 5.98 -17.76 4.50
N ARG A 81 5.74 -18.82 5.29
CA ARG A 81 6.74 -19.37 6.20
C ARG A 81 7.93 -19.96 5.45
N GLU A 82 7.71 -20.61 4.31
CA GLU A 82 8.79 -21.11 3.45
C GLU A 82 9.62 -19.96 2.87
N LEU A 83 8.97 -18.87 2.43
CA LEU A 83 9.63 -17.75 1.78
C LEU A 83 10.32 -16.78 2.75
N LEU A 84 9.65 -16.42 3.84
CA LEU A 84 10.11 -15.39 4.79
C LEU A 84 10.80 -15.99 6.01
N GLY A 85 10.65 -17.29 6.25
CA GLY A 85 11.16 -17.94 7.44
C GLY A 85 10.63 -17.26 8.72
N ASP A 86 11.54 -17.03 9.66
CA ASP A 86 11.27 -16.33 10.92
C ASP A 86 11.75 -14.88 10.90
N THR A 87 11.83 -14.27 9.71
CA THR A 87 12.28 -12.88 9.56
C THR A 87 11.29 -11.91 10.21
N THR A 88 11.82 -11.02 11.02
CA THR A 88 11.04 -9.97 11.70
C THR A 88 11.15 -8.65 10.94
N MET A 89 10.24 -7.73 11.23
CA MET A 89 10.23 -6.40 10.60
C MET A 89 11.56 -5.66 10.84
N LEU A 90 12.17 -5.79 12.02
CA LEU A 90 13.41 -5.10 12.36
C LEU A 90 14.68 -5.85 11.93
N ASP A 91 14.65 -7.18 11.81
CA ASP A 91 15.81 -8.02 11.47
C ASP A 91 15.88 -8.37 9.97
N ASN A 92 15.35 -7.50 9.11
CA ASN A 92 15.36 -7.73 7.68
C ASN A 92 16.69 -7.30 7.06
N SER A 93 17.60 -8.27 6.88
CA SER A 93 18.95 -8.02 6.36
C SER A 93 19.00 -7.28 5.01
N TYR A 94 18.10 -7.58 4.07
CA TYR A 94 18.10 -6.92 2.76
C TYR A 94 17.62 -5.47 2.87
N THR A 95 16.45 -5.23 3.48
CA THR A 95 15.91 -3.87 3.72
C THR A 95 16.95 -2.99 4.42
N MET A 96 17.63 -3.54 5.45
CA MET A 96 18.70 -2.84 6.15
C MET A 96 19.91 -2.54 5.25
N SER A 97 20.32 -3.49 4.40
CA SER A 97 21.50 -3.33 3.53
C SER A 97 21.37 -2.21 2.51
N ILE A 98 20.15 -1.97 2.02
CA ILE A 98 19.85 -0.90 1.06
C ILE A 98 19.43 0.41 1.76
N GLY A 99 19.34 0.42 3.09
CA GLY A 99 18.96 1.59 3.88
C GLY A 99 17.48 1.98 3.77
N ALA A 100 16.67 1.15 3.13
CA ALA A 100 15.24 1.38 2.95
C ALA A 100 14.45 1.09 4.23
N ARG A 101 13.22 1.60 4.27
CA ARG A 101 12.27 1.39 5.36
C ARG A 101 10.91 1.01 4.79
N ILE A 102 10.24 0.06 5.42
CA ILE A 102 8.90 -0.37 5.02
C ILE A 102 7.90 -0.24 6.16
N GLY A 103 6.63 0.00 5.80
CA GLY A 103 5.53 0.10 6.73
C GLY A 103 4.24 -0.50 6.18
N PHE A 104 3.50 -1.19 7.05
CA PHE A 104 2.22 -1.82 6.74
C PHE A 104 1.13 -1.27 7.67
N PRO A 105 0.13 -0.53 7.15
CA PRO A 105 -1.04 -0.16 7.92
C PRO A 105 -1.89 -1.40 8.21
N ILE A 106 -2.40 -1.48 9.43
CA ILE A 106 -3.32 -2.52 9.91
C ILE A 106 -4.30 -1.89 10.89
N VAL A 107 -5.49 -2.45 11.06
CA VAL A 107 -6.52 -1.87 11.95
C VAL A 107 -6.72 -2.75 13.18
N ASN A 108 -6.58 -2.20 14.38
CA ASN A 108 -6.79 -2.98 15.60
C ASN A 108 -8.26 -3.44 15.72
N VAL A 109 -8.51 -4.73 15.92
CA VAL A 109 -9.87 -5.29 15.92
C VAL A 109 -10.73 -4.72 17.06
N PRO A 110 -10.29 -4.72 18.34
CA PRO A 110 -11.07 -4.15 19.43
C PRO A 110 -11.34 -2.64 19.33
N THR A 111 -10.35 -1.85 18.91
CA THR A 111 -10.44 -0.38 18.98
C THR A 111 -10.78 0.28 17.66
N LEU A 112 -10.69 -0.47 16.54
CA LEU A 112 -10.76 0.04 15.16
C LEU A 112 -9.76 1.16 14.86
N GLN A 113 -8.71 1.28 15.67
CA GLN A 113 -7.66 2.28 15.50
C GLN A 113 -6.65 1.81 14.45
N THR A 114 -6.32 2.69 13.50
CA THR A 114 -5.20 2.50 12.57
C THR A 114 -3.91 2.31 13.35
N CYS A 115 -3.21 1.23 13.05
CA CYS A 115 -1.87 0.93 13.52
C CYS A 115 -0.93 0.76 12.33
N VAL A 116 0.38 0.91 12.54
CA VAL A 116 1.38 0.68 11.50
C VAL A 116 2.47 -0.23 12.06
N ALA A 117 2.74 -1.34 11.39
CA ALA A 117 3.92 -2.16 11.63
C ALA A 117 5.06 -1.69 10.72
N THR A 118 6.23 -1.38 11.27
CA THR A 118 7.33 -0.74 10.55
C THR A 118 8.63 -1.54 10.68
N SER A 119 9.50 -1.48 9.66
CA SER A 119 10.84 -2.08 9.69
C SER A 119 11.89 -1.24 10.41
N TYR A 120 11.42 -0.30 11.23
CA TYR A 120 12.23 0.59 12.03
C TYR A 120 11.47 0.88 13.31
N ASN A 121 12.20 1.06 14.40
CA ASN A 121 11.60 1.55 15.64
C ASN A 121 11.47 3.07 15.54
N GLY A 122 10.24 3.56 15.37
CA GLY A 122 9.96 4.98 15.23
C GLY A 122 10.56 5.79 16.39
N VAL A 123 11.40 6.78 16.07
CA VAL A 123 12.07 7.63 17.05
C VAL A 123 11.12 8.76 17.46
N GLY A 124 10.82 8.88 18.76
CA GLY A 124 10.09 10.02 19.32
C GLY A 124 8.78 9.69 20.05
N LYS A 125 8.44 10.53 21.04
CA LYS A 125 7.08 10.61 21.61
C LYS A 125 6.24 11.39 20.61
N ALA A 126 5.26 10.75 19.99
CA ALA A 126 4.35 11.45 19.10
C ALA A 126 3.45 12.41 19.92
N PRO A 127 3.19 13.64 19.42
CA PRO A 127 1.93 14.34 19.68
C PRO A 127 0.75 13.43 19.30
N GLU A 128 -0.46 13.71 19.79
CA GLU A 128 -1.68 12.96 19.47
C GLU A 128 -1.80 12.69 17.96
N ALA A 129 -1.43 11.47 17.55
CA ALA A 129 -1.45 11.08 16.16
C ALA A 129 -2.67 10.22 15.90
N CYS A 130 -3.23 10.34 14.70
CA CYS A 130 -4.41 9.59 14.27
C CYS A 130 -4.16 8.07 14.11
N TYR A 131 -2.93 7.60 14.30
CA TYR A 131 -2.53 6.20 14.22
C TYR A 131 -1.47 5.83 15.28
N ARG A 132 -1.37 4.54 15.57
CA ARG A 132 -0.40 3.96 16.52
C ARG A 132 0.69 3.16 15.79
N VAL A 133 1.96 3.47 16.02
CA VAL A 133 3.05 2.60 15.54
C VAL A 133 3.17 1.41 16.48
N LEU A 134 3.15 0.19 15.93
CA LEU A 134 3.45 -1.01 16.70
C LEU A 134 4.96 -1.06 16.93
N ARG A 135 5.35 -1.22 18.19
CA ARG A 135 6.75 -1.16 18.62
C ARG A 135 7.08 -2.43 19.38
N SER A 136 8.10 -3.14 18.91
CA SER A 136 8.69 -4.22 19.69
C SER A 136 9.36 -3.67 20.95
N GLY A 137 9.05 -4.27 22.10
CA GLY A 137 9.71 -3.95 23.38
C GLY A 137 11.09 -4.60 23.52
N GLY A 138 11.41 -5.57 22.67
CA GLY A 138 12.64 -6.35 22.65
C GLY A 138 12.51 -7.59 21.75
N PRO A 139 13.57 -8.39 21.59
CA PRO A 139 13.62 -9.50 20.61
C PRO A 139 12.46 -10.51 20.70
N SER A 140 11.86 -10.69 21.88
CA SER A 140 10.73 -11.60 22.10
C SER A 140 9.38 -11.08 21.60
N ASP A 141 9.26 -9.76 21.44
CA ASP A 141 8.02 -9.06 21.06
C ASP A 141 8.12 -8.51 19.62
N GLU A 142 9.13 -8.98 18.87
CA GLU A 142 9.35 -8.60 17.49
C GLU A 142 8.21 -9.07 16.61
N ILE A 143 7.85 -8.19 15.68
CA ILE A 143 6.75 -8.45 14.76
C ILE A 143 7.32 -9.23 13.59
N SER A 144 6.90 -10.48 13.45
CA SER A 144 7.18 -11.28 12.26
C SER A 144 6.52 -10.64 11.04
N ILE A 145 7.26 -10.55 9.92
CA ILE A 145 6.77 -9.90 8.68
C ILE A 145 5.48 -10.59 8.20
N ARG A 146 5.39 -11.91 8.35
CA ARG A 146 4.23 -12.71 7.97
C ARG A 146 2.96 -12.32 8.75
N ASP A 147 3.12 -11.98 10.04
CA ASP A 147 2.01 -11.69 10.96
C ASP A 147 1.49 -10.28 10.76
N ALA A 148 2.37 -9.35 10.34
CA ALA A 148 1.97 -8.00 9.98
C ALA A 148 1.16 -7.94 8.67
N TYR A 149 1.31 -8.95 7.82
CA TYR A 149 0.62 -9.03 6.53
C TYR A 149 -0.75 -9.71 6.63
N PHE A 150 -0.83 -10.90 7.23
CA PHE A 150 -2.10 -11.60 7.32
C PHE A 150 -3.03 -10.96 8.33
N THR A 151 -4.22 -10.58 7.90
CA THR A 151 -5.25 -10.06 8.80
C THR A 151 -6.64 -10.57 8.35
N PRO A 152 -7.52 -11.08 9.24
CA PRO A 152 -7.43 -10.96 10.69
C PRO A 152 -6.40 -11.90 11.32
N HIS A 153 -5.34 -11.40 11.96
CA HIS A 153 -4.35 -12.28 12.63
C HIS A 153 -3.92 -11.68 13.96
N ALA A 154 -3.57 -12.55 14.88
CA ALA A 154 -3.04 -12.17 16.18
C ALA A 154 -1.53 -11.97 16.04
N ILE A 155 -1.07 -10.74 16.20
CA ILE A 155 0.35 -10.46 16.33
C ILE A 155 0.71 -10.69 17.82
N PRO A 156 1.60 -11.66 18.13
CA PRO A 156 1.97 -11.97 19.50
C PRO A 156 2.44 -10.72 20.26
N GLY A 157 1.91 -10.49 21.46
CA GLY A 157 2.24 -9.30 22.28
C GLY A 157 1.57 -7.99 21.85
N HIS A 158 0.97 -7.91 20.65
CA HIS A 158 0.40 -6.66 20.10
C HIS A 158 -1.13 -6.67 19.92
N GLY A 159 -1.73 -7.85 19.78
CA GLY A 159 -3.19 -8.04 19.68
C GLY A 159 -3.65 -8.56 18.32
N THR A 160 -4.95 -8.44 18.03
CA THR A 160 -5.55 -8.88 16.75
C THR A 160 -5.83 -7.68 15.86
N PHE A 161 -5.54 -7.82 14.57
CA PHE A 161 -5.65 -6.73 13.59
C PHE A 161 -6.38 -7.18 12.32
N TYR A 162 -7.17 -6.29 11.72
CA TYR A 162 -7.72 -6.36 10.36
C TYR A 162 -6.79 -5.68 9.35
N ASP A 163 -7.08 -5.86 8.06
CA ASP A 163 -6.35 -5.23 6.97
C ASP A 163 -6.42 -3.70 7.09
N GLY A 164 -5.32 -3.03 6.79
CA GLY A 164 -5.22 -1.57 6.71
C GLY A 164 -6.18 -0.97 5.68
N GLU A 165 -6.67 -1.77 4.74
CA GLU A 165 -7.65 -1.34 3.73
C GLU A 165 -8.95 -0.77 4.36
N LEU A 166 -9.27 -1.19 5.58
CA LEU A 166 -10.41 -0.69 6.35
C LEU A 166 -10.26 0.79 6.77
N SER A 167 -9.03 1.31 6.86
CA SER A 167 -8.76 2.70 7.27
C SER A 167 -8.01 3.51 6.22
N ASP A 168 -6.99 2.93 5.60
CA ASP A 168 -5.99 3.62 4.78
C ASP A 168 -5.68 2.79 3.52
N HIS A 169 -6.65 2.73 2.60
CA HIS A 169 -6.47 2.10 1.29
C HIS A 169 -5.35 2.76 0.46
N ASN A 170 -5.09 4.06 0.65
CA ASN A 170 -3.87 4.72 0.17
C ASN A 170 -3.01 5.18 1.35
N PRO A 171 -1.86 4.54 1.61
CA PRO A 171 -1.05 4.84 2.78
C PRO A 171 -0.17 6.10 2.64
N GLY A 172 -0.31 6.89 1.56
CA GLY A 172 0.56 8.05 1.29
C GLY A 172 0.58 9.07 2.42
N THR A 173 -0.56 9.35 3.05
CA THR A 173 -0.64 10.27 4.19
C THR A 173 0.11 9.73 5.40
N LEU A 174 -0.07 8.44 5.72
CA LEU A 174 0.63 7.77 6.82
C LEU A 174 2.14 7.78 6.58
N MET A 175 2.57 7.48 5.35
CA MET A 175 3.97 7.50 4.95
C MET A 175 4.61 8.88 5.15
N LEU A 176 3.95 9.96 4.73
CA LEU A 176 4.45 11.33 4.93
C LEU A 176 4.47 11.75 6.41
N GLN A 177 3.52 11.27 7.21
CA GLN A 177 3.53 11.49 8.66
C GLN A 177 4.71 10.76 9.32
N GLU A 178 5.00 9.53 8.90
CA GLU A 178 6.15 8.76 9.36
C GLU A 178 7.49 9.36 8.90
N LEU A 179 7.57 9.86 7.68
CA LEU A 179 8.78 10.51 7.16
C LEU A 179 9.15 11.75 7.99
N ARG A 180 8.16 12.59 8.34
CA ARG A 180 8.36 13.73 9.26
C ARG A 180 8.69 13.33 10.70
N ARG A 181 8.37 12.10 11.11
CA ARG A 181 8.79 11.58 12.43
C ARG A 181 10.23 11.10 12.41
N LEU A 182 10.63 10.46 11.31
CA LEU A 182 12.00 9.99 11.13
C LEU A 182 12.98 11.16 11.03
N ASP A 183 12.58 12.25 10.37
CA ASP A 183 13.33 13.49 10.32
C ASP A 183 12.41 14.70 10.58
N PRO A 184 12.43 15.28 11.79
CA PRO A 184 11.63 16.46 12.13
C PRO A 184 11.96 17.72 11.31
N ASN A 185 13.16 17.79 10.72
CA ASN A 185 13.57 18.91 9.87
C ASN A 185 13.18 18.69 8.40
N PHE A 186 12.60 17.53 8.09
CA PHE A 186 12.21 17.16 6.75
C PHE A 186 11.09 18.08 6.23
N SER A 187 11.38 18.79 5.14
CA SER A 187 10.44 19.73 4.52
C SER A 187 9.55 19.04 3.49
N CYS A 188 10.14 18.27 2.56
CA CYS A 188 9.45 17.57 1.49
C CYS A 188 10.35 16.48 0.87
N PRO A 189 9.77 15.39 0.33
CA PRO A 189 10.55 14.38 -0.39
C PRO A 189 10.97 14.89 -1.77
N ASP A 190 12.07 14.32 -2.29
CA ASP A 190 12.49 14.58 -3.67
C ASP A 190 11.47 14.03 -4.66
N GLN A 191 10.94 12.82 -4.40
CA GLN A 191 9.86 12.19 -5.17
C GLN A 191 8.94 11.42 -4.22
N LEU A 192 7.63 11.51 -4.46
CA LEU A 192 6.59 10.66 -3.89
C LEU A 192 5.86 9.97 -5.04
N VAL A 193 5.88 8.65 -5.03
CA VAL A 193 5.22 7.83 -6.04
C VAL A 193 4.13 7.01 -5.37
N SER A 194 2.90 7.20 -5.82
CA SER A 194 1.75 6.39 -5.39
C SER A 194 1.32 5.51 -6.56
N VAL A 195 1.28 4.20 -6.34
CA VAL A 195 0.84 3.22 -7.35
C VAL A 195 -0.48 2.64 -6.88
N GLY A 196 -1.49 2.66 -7.74
CA GLY A 196 -2.77 2.03 -7.47
C GLY A 196 -3.01 0.77 -8.27
N THR A 197 -4.07 0.06 -7.90
CA THR A 197 -4.50 -1.20 -8.51
C THR A 197 -5.40 -1.01 -9.73
N GLY A 198 -5.48 0.21 -10.25
CA GLY A 198 -6.29 0.57 -11.41
C GLY A 198 -7.63 1.20 -11.05
N VAL A 199 -8.21 1.88 -12.05
CA VAL A 199 -9.43 2.65 -11.92
C VAL A 199 -10.33 2.31 -13.09
N CYS A 200 -11.55 1.87 -12.79
CA CYS A 200 -12.54 1.61 -13.82
C CYS A 200 -13.09 2.93 -14.33
N LYS A 201 -13.03 3.14 -15.65
CA LYS A 201 -13.79 4.20 -16.29
C LYS A 201 -15.26 3.74 -16.32
N SER A 202 -16.02 4.08 -15.29
CA SER A 202 -17.48 3.99 -15.41
C SER A 202 -17.91 5.02 -16.44
N ASP A 203 -18.58 4.59 -17.52
CA ASP A 203 -19.41 5.52 -18.28
C ASP A 203 -20.38 6.16 -17.28
N HIS A 204 -20.27 7.48 -17.11
CA HIS A 204 -21.24 8.26 -16.36
C HIS A 204 -22.56 8.30 -17.14
N THR A 205 -23.24 7.16 -17.28
CA THR A 205 -24.69 7.17 -17.39
C THR A 205 -25.20 7.39 -15.98
N GLU A 206 -25.34 8.66 -15.60
CA GLU A 206 -26.26 9.08 -14.55
C GLU A 206 -27.64 8.51 -14.91
N THR A 207 -27.90 7.30 -14.45
CA THR A 207 -29.24 6.77 -14.46
C THR A 207 -29.88 7.41 -13.24
N GLU A 208 -30.62 8.50 -13.45
CA GLU A 208 -31.60 9.02 -12.51
C GLU A 208 -32.62 7.91 -12.21
N ALA A 209 -32.24 6.96 -11.35
CA ALA A 209 -33.11 5.92 -10.89
C ALA A 209 -34.03 6.53 -9.82
N ALA A 210 -35.25 6.82 -10.28
CA ALA A 210 -36.43 7.26 -9.55
C ALA A 210 -36.36 7.08 -8.02
N ALA A 211 -36.48 8.22 -7.32
CA ALA A 211 -36.73 8.29 -5.90
C ALA A 211 -38.04 7.58 -5.55
N THR A 212 -38.00 6.29 -5.21
CA THR A 212 -39.12 5.57 -4.57
C THR A 212 -38.69 4.21 -4.00
N MET A 213 -37.76 4.17 -3.04
CA MET A 213 -37.65 3.03 -2.11
C MET A 213 -37.22 3.52 -0.74
N ARG A 214 -37.82 2.94 0.31
CA ARG A 214 -37.46 3.16 1.73
C ARG A 214 -35.95 3.07 1.88
N VAL A 215 -35.32 4.22 2.09
CA VAL A 215 -33.88 4.37 2.21
C VAL A 215 -33.45 3.68 3.50
N ASN A 216 -32.86 2.49 3.40
CA ASN A 216 -32.28 1.80 4.54
C ASN A 216 -31.00 2.55 4.94
N SER A 217 -31.06 3.32 6.03
CA SER A 217 -29.97 4.17 6.50
C SER A 217 -28.69 3.37 6.74
N LEU A 218 -28.77 2.14 7.26
CA LEU A 218 -27.60 1.29 7.49
C LEU A 218 -26.93 0.87 6.19
N TYR A 219 -27.72 0.54 5.17
CA TYR A 219 -27.21 0.20 3.84
C TYR A 219 -26.52 1.41 3.20
N GLN A 220 -27.14 2.59 3.28
CA GLN A 220 -26.53 3.82 2.76
C GLN A 220 -25.26 4.23 3.51
N THR A 221 -25.25 4.12 4.84
CA THR A 221 -24.06 4.38 5.65
C THR A 221 -22.95 3.39 5.33
N TYR A 222 -23.28 2.11 5.15
CA TYR A 222 -22.32 1.09 4.73
C TYR A 222 -21.76 1.37 3.32
N HIS A 223 -22.63 1.67 2.35
CA HIS A 223 -22.19 2.04 0.99
C HIS A 223 -21.34 3.31 0.97
N HIS A 224 -21.71 4.33 1.73
CA HIS A 224 -20.94 5.55 1.88
C HIS A 224 -19.56 5.26 2.51
N TYR A 225 -19.53 4.46 3.57
CA TYR A 225 -18.29 4.01 4.20
C TYR A 225 -17.39 3.29 3.20
N LEU A 226 -17.95 2.39 2.39
CA LEU A 226 -17.18 1.69 1.37
C LEU A 226 -16.63 2.65 0.30
N GLN A 227 -17.49 3.51 -0.24
CA GLN A 227 -17.12 4.48 -1.26
C GLN A 227 -16.05 5.47 -0.79
N TYR A 228 -16.04 5.80 0.50
CA TYR A 228 -15.08 6.75 1.06
C TYR A 228 -13.74 6.08 1.43
N ASN A 229 -13.78 4.94 2.13
CA ASN A 229 -12.58 4.29 2.66
C ASN A 229 -11.85 3.41 1.64
N PHE A 230 -12.53 2.94 0.59
CA PHE A 230 -11.91 2.13 -0.47
C PHE A 230 -11.67 2.90 -1.77
N ASN A 231 -11.75 4.23 -1.74
CA ASN A 231 -11.43 5.08 -2.88
C ASN A 231 -10.01 5.65 -2.74
N GLY A 232 -9.03 4.90 -3.23
CA GLY A 232 -7.61 5.27 -3.19
C GLY A 232 -7.26 6.55 -3.94
N ILE A 233 -8.02 6.86 -5.01
CA ILE A 233 -7.87 8.13 -5.75
C ILE A 233 -8.30 9.28 -4.85
N GLN A 234 -9.50 9.21 -4.26
CA GLN A 234 -10.00 10.29 -3.43
C GLN A 234 -9.09 10.53 -2.21
N GLN A 235 -8.53 9.48 -1.62
CA GLN A 235 -7.52 9.61 -0.55
C GLN A 235 -6.23 10.28 -1.05
N PHE A 236 -5.73 9.89 -2.22
CA PHE A 236 -4.57 10.52 -2.84
C PHE A 236 -4.81 12.01 -3.12
N GLU A 237 -5.94 12.35 -3.73
CA GLU A 237 -6.29 13.72 -4.10
C GLU A 237 -6.42 14.59 -2.84
N LYS A 238 -7.09 14.10 -1.79
CA LYS A 238 -7.15 14.79 -0.50
C LYS A 238 -5.77 15.04 0.10
N MET A 239 -4.91 14.01 0.10
CA MET A 239 -3.53 14.14 0.56
C MET A 239 -2.78 15.21 -0.24
N ARG A 240 -2.85 15.16 -1.57
CA ARG A 240 -2.20 16.10 -2.48
C ARG A 240 -2.70 17.53 -2.24
N ASP A 241 -4.00 17.72 -2.09
CA ASP A 241 -4.61 19.04 -1.87
C ASP A 241 -4.22 19.60 -0.49
N MET A 242 -4.19 18.76 0.56
CA MET A 242 -3.68 19.14 1.88
C MET A 242 -2.21 19.58 1.81
N ILE A 243 -1.37 18.86 1.04
CA ILE A 243 0.02 19.22 0.82
C ILE A 243 0.10 20.57 0.10
N LYS A 244 -0.60 20.74 -1.03
CA LYS A 244 -0.65 21.99 -1.81
C LYS A 244 -0.98 23.18 -0.93
N VAL A 245 -1.98 23.06 -0.03
CA VAL A 245 -2.34 24.12 0.92
C VAL A 245 -1.25 24.37 1.97
N SER A 246 -0.58 23.32 2.45
CA SER A 246 0.47 23.46 3.46
C SER A 246 1.81 23.96 2.92
N THR A 247 2.10 23.75 1.62
CA THR A 247 3.37 24.08 0.97
C THR A 247 3.31 25.33 0.10
N VAL A 248 2.21 26.10 0.13
CA VAL A 248 2.05 27.38 -0.62
C VAL A 248 3.23 28.34 -0.42
N THR A 249 3.94 28.22 0.70
CA THR A 249 5.09 29.06 1.05
C THR A 249 6.44 28.58 0.51
N GLN A 250 6.54 27.39 -0.10
CA GLN A 250 7.82 26.75 -0.45
C GLN A 250 8.22 26.83 -1.94
N ASP A 251 7.46 27.52 -2.79
CA ASP A 251 7.71 27.71 -4.24
C ASP A 251 7.99 26.42 -5.04
N LYS A 252 7.66 25.26 -4.44
CA LYS A 252 7.75 23.95 -5.08
C LYS A 252 6.39 23.58 -5.65
N ASP A 253 6.34 23.43 -6.96
CA ASP A 253 5.20 22.85 -7.65
C ASP A 253 5.04 21.38 -7.21
N VAL A 254 3.93 21.09 -6.52
CA VAL A 254 3.59 19.77 -5.98
C VAL A 254 3.53 18.72 -7.08
N ASP A 255 3.13 19.11 -8.29
CA ASP A 255 2.96 18.18 -9.40
C ASP A 255 4.31 17.71 -10.00
N GLN A 256 5.43 18.34 -9.63
CA GLN A 256 6.77 17.92 -10.08
C GLN A 256 7.33 16.72 -9.31
N TRP A 257 6.97 16.61 -8.03
CA TRP A 257 7.52 15.61 -7.11
C TRP A 257 6.48 14.63 -6.57
N ILE A 258 5.17 14.89 -6.68
CA ILE A 258 4.12 13.92 -6.37
C ILE A 258 3.56 13.33 -7.66
N ARG A 259 3.62 12.01 -7.80
CA ARG A 259 3.08 11.29 -8.97
C ARG A 259 2.19 10.13 -8.52
N ARG A 260 1.06 9.96 -9.21
CA ARG A 260 0.15 8.82 -9.05
C ARG A 260 0.06 8.06 -10.37
N PHE A 261 0.21 6.75 -10.30
CA PHE A 261 0.02 5.86 -11.44
C PHE A 261 -1.13 4.92 -11.14
N ASP A 262 -2.20 5.05 -11.91
CA ASP A 262 -3.35 4.16 -11.91
C ASP A 262 -3.60 3.70 -13.35
N LEU A 263 -3.78 2.38 -13.54
CA LEU A 263 -4.17 1.85 -14.84
C LEU A 263 -5.65 2.18 -15.11
N PRO A 264 -6.00 2.92 -16.18
CA PRO A 264 -7.38 3.01 -16.61
C PRO A 264 -7.83 1.65 -17.14
N VAL A 265 -8.78 1.01 -16.47
CA VAL A 265 -9.39 -0.26 -16.90
C VAL A 265 -10.70 0.05 -17.61
N GLU A 266 -10.86 -0.48 -18.82
CA GLU A 266 -12.10 -0.40 -19.58
C GLU A 266 -13.06 -1.51 -19.13
N GLY A 267 -14.32 -1.14 -18.87
CA GLY A 267 -15.35 -2.08 -18.42
C GLY A 267 -15.42 -2.23 -16.89
N PRO A 268 -16.25 -3.17 -16.39
CA PRO A 268 -16.39 -3.41 -14.96
C PRO A 268 -15.07 -3.93 -14.36
N PRO A 269 -14.77 -3.60 -13.08
CA PRO A 269 -13.59 -4.13 -12.42
C PRO A 269 -13.61 -5.65 -12.44
N ALA A 270 -12.47 -6.26 -12.73
CA ALA A 270 -12.28 -7.69 -12.47
C ALA A 270 -12.56 -7.96 -10.98
N ASP A 271 -13.12 -9.13 -10.69
CA ASP A 271 -13.29 -9.54 -9.29
C ASP A 271 -11.91 -9.61 -8.63
N LEU A 272 -11.79 -9.07 -7.42
CA LEU A 272 -10.56 -9.07 -6.63
C LEU A 272 -10.05 -10.52 -6.40
N ALA A 273 -10.97 -11.49 -6.42
CA ALA A 273 -10.69 -12.90 -6.26
C ALA A 273 -10.53 -13.68 -7.58
N ASP A 274 -10.42 -13.02 -8.74
CA ASP A 274 -10.22 -13.69 -10.04
C ASP A 274 -8.73 -13.80 -10.41
N PRO A 275 -8.06 -14.94 -10.15
CA PRO A 275 -6.66 -15.11 -10.52
C PRO A 275 -6.45 -15.14 -12.04
N ALA A 276 -7.48 -15.45 -12.85
CA ALA A 276 -7.35 -15.51 -14.30
C ALA A 276 -7.16 -14.12 -14.93
N ALA A 277 -7.55 -13.05 -14.23
CA ALA A 277 -7.39 -11.67 -14.67
C ALA A 277 -5.95 -11.14 -14.52
N ILE A 278 -5.07 -11.80 -13.75
CA ILE A 278 -3.73 -11.27 -13.43
C ILE A 278 -2.84 -11.09 -14.66
N ASP A 279 -2.87 -12.04 -15.59
CA ASP A 279 -2.07 -11.98 -16.83
C ASP A 279 -2.56 -10.87 -17.76
N SER A 280 -3.88 -10.75 -17.93
CA SER A 280 -4.47 -9.74 -18.82
C SER A 280 -4.30 -8.33 -18.25
N LEU A 281 -4.46 -8.15 -16.94
CA LEU A 281 -4.19 -6.88 -16.26
C LEU A 281 -2.70 -6.52 -16.30
N GLY A 282 -1.81 -7.50 -16.11
CA GLY A 282 -0.36 -7.30 -16.24
C GLY A 282 0.03 -6.84 -17.65
N ALA A 283 -0.50 -7.50 -18.68
CA ALA A 283 -0.27 -7.11 -20.07
C ALA A 283 -0.84 -5.72 -20.39
N ALA A 284 -2.02 -5.38 -19.88
CA ALA A 284 -2.63 -4.06 -20.04
C ALA A 284 -1.81 -2.97 -19.34
N ALA A 285 -1.35 -3.22 -18.12
CA ALA A 285 -0.46 -2.32 -17.38
C ALA A 285 0.84 -2.07 -18.15
N TRP A 286 1.46 -3.13 -18.67
CA TRP A 286 2.68 -3.01 -19.47
C TRP A 286 2.45 -2.19 -20.74
N ALA A 287 1.39 -2.49 -21.50
CA ALA A 287 1.06 -1.77 -22.73
C ALA A 287 0.78 -0.28 -22.49
N TYR A 288 0.16 0.06 -21.35
CA TYR A 288 -0.15 1.44 -20.99
C TYR A 288 1.06 2.21 -20.46
N PHE A 289 1.83 1.63 -19.53
CA PHE A 289 2.90 2.34 -18.82
C PHE A 289 4.26 2.28 -19.51
N ALA A 290 4.57 1.22 -20.27
CA ALA A 290 5.87 1.09 -20.93
C ALA A 290 6.21 2.26 -21.87
N PRO A 291 5.27 2.81 -22.68
CA PRO A 291 5.54 3.99 -23.49
C PRO A 291 5.23 5.32 -22.78
N HIS A 292 4.77 5.30 -21.52
CA HIS A 292 4.19 6.48 -20.87
C HIS A 292 5.29 7.49 -20.49
N PRO A 293 5.24 8.75 -20.98
CA PRO A 293 6.31 9.72 -20.80
C PRO A 293 6.58 10.03 -19.32
N GLU A 294 5.52 10.08 -18.49
CA GLU A 294 5.68 10.34 -17.05
C GLU A 294 6.45 9.26 -16.30
N VAL A 295 6.43 8.00 -16.76
CA VAL A 295 7.24 6.91 -16.18
C VAL A 295 8.71 7.15 -16.52
N HIS A 296 9.01 7.52 -17.76
CA HIS A 296 10.38 7.87 -18.15
C HIS A 296 10.89 9.14 -17.46
N ASN A 297 10.03 10.14 -17.29
CA ASN A 297 10.37 11.37 -16.56
C ASN A 297 10.68 11.06 -15.10
N LEU A 298 9.84 10.25 -14.43
CA LEU A 298 10.11 9.78 -13.07
C LEU A 298 11.45 9.02 -12.99
N ALA A 299 11.69 8.08 -13.89
CA ALA A 299 12.94 7.32 -13.88
C ALA A 299 14.17 8.22 -14.00
N ARG A 300 14.12 9.25 -14.86
CA ARG A 300 15.19 10.25 -14.96
C ARG A 300 15.34 11.07 -13.69
N SER A 301 14.24 11.50 -13.07
CA SER A 301 14.26 12.27 -11.81
C SER A 301 14.88 11.46 -10.67
N ILE A 302 14.50 10.19 -10.54
CA ILE A 302 15.07 9.27 -9.53
C ILE A 302 16.57 9.07 -9.78
N ILE A 303 16.98 8.81 -11.01
CA ILE A 303 18.41 8.65 -11.34
C ILE A 303 19.16 9.96 -11.03
N ALA A 304 18.60 11.11 -11.38
CA ALA A 304 19.20 12.40 -11.07
C ALA A 304 19.36 12.64 -9.56
N SER A 305 18.39 12.22 -8.73
CA SER A 305 18.46 12.38 -7.27
C SER A 305 19.50 11.48 -6.60
N THR A 306 19.98 10.43 -7.29
CA THR A 306 21.09 9.61 -6.76
C THR A 306 22.48 10.25 -6.91
N PHE A 307 22.62 11.32 -7.71
CA PHE A 307 23.90 12.00 -7.90
C PHE A 307 24.07 13.16 -6.93
N TYR A 308 24.94 12.98 -5.93
CA TYR A 308 25.38 14.06 -5.05
C TYR A 308 26.65 14.71 -5.60
N PHE A 309 26.54 15.95 -6.08
CA PHE A 309 27.69 16.74 -6.48
C PHE A 309 28.16 17.61 -5.30
N GLN A 310 29.35 17.34 -4.79
CA GLN A 310 30.00 18.26 -3.87
C GLN A 310 30.74 19.35 -4.66
N LEU A 311 30.28 20.60 -4.53
CA LEU A 311 30.99 21.75 -5.07
C LEU A 311 32.34 21.87 -4.35
N ARG A 312 33.44 21.73 -5.11
CA ARG A 312 34.81 21.94 -4.57
C ARG A 312 35.11 23.41 -4.28
N GLN A 313 34.44 24.31 -4.99
CA GLN A 313 34.56 25.75 -4.84
C GLN A 313 33.23 26.39 -5.28
N MET A 314 32.88 27.52 -4.67
CA MET A 314 31.72 28.31 -5.09
C MET A 314 31.93 28.82 -6.52
N PRO A 315 30.91 28.74 -7.40
CA PRO A 315 31.01 29.28 -8.75
C PRO A 315 31.28 30.79 -8.67
N VAL A 316 32.33 31.23 -9.36
CA VAL A 316 32.63 32.65 -9.55
C VAL A 316 31.88 33.07 -10.82
N TYR A 317 30.94 33.99 -10.67
CA TYR A 317 30.25 34.60 -11.80
C TYR A 317 31.12 35.75 -12.33
N GLU A 318 31.53 35.67 -13.59
CA GLU A 318 32.12 36.78 -14.34
C GLU A 318 31.04 37.62 -15.02
#